data_AF-A0A7C1K0H1-F1
#
_entry.id   AF-A0A7C1K0H1-F1
#
_cell.length_a   1.000
_cell.length_b   1.000
_cell.length_c   1.000
_cell.angle_alpha   90.00
_cell.angle_beta   90.00
_cell.angle_gamma   90.00
#
_symmetry.space_group_name_H-M   'P 1'
#
loop_
_entity.id
_entity.type
_entity.pdbx_description
1 polymer ?
#
loop_
_entity_poly.entity_id
_entity_poly.type
_entity_poly.pdbx_seq_one_letter_code
_entity_poly.pdbx_strand_id
1 'polypeptide(L)'
;MQARSWCLGALVFGALLVAVSLAVPWLFGPRTVWTEEKAQQHAQAAAKLHSLAHRRGHAEAARQAGKTPALPPHSHAHHDDEPPPTDDQLADARTQFDRTKTELQQAKARGRTTAVVLRGVGVLCALCGGGGYLLLRRTQ
;
A
#
# COMPACT_ATOMS: atom_id res chain seq x y z
N MET A 1 -27.99 33.66 -25.40
CA MET A 1 -26.54 33.79 -25.09
C MET A 1 -26.15 33.19 -23.74
N GLN A 2 -26.93 33.37 -22.65
CA GLN A 2 -26.63 32.83 -21.31
C GLN A 2 -26.37 31.31 -21.23
N ALA A 3 -27.13 30.48 -21.95
CA ALA A 3 -26.94 29.03 -21.93
C ALA A 3 -25.60 28.60 -22.56
N ARG A 4 -25.14 29.33 -23.57
CA ARG A 4 -23.89 29.05 -24.29
C ARG A 4 -22.66 29.39 -23.44
N SER A 5 -22.72 30.49 -22.67
CA SER A 5 -21.69 30.85 -21.69
C SER A 5 -21.64 29.89 -20.50
N TRP A 6 -22.78 29.35 -20.05
CA TRP A 6 -22.84 28.34 -18.99
C TRP A 6 -22.20 27.02 -19.42
N CYS A 7 -22.50 26.53 -20.63
CA CYS A 7 -21.87 25.32 -21.16
C CYS A 7 -20.35 25.48 -21.33
N LEU A 8 -19.90 26.64 -21.83
CA LEU A 8 -18.46 26.96 -21.93
C LEU A 8 -17.79 26.99 -20.55
N GLY A 9 -18.44 27.59 -19.54
CA GLY A 9 -17.95 27.60 -18.17
C GLY A 9 -17.78 26.18 -17.60
N ALA A 10 -18.76 25.31 -17.80
CA ALA A 10 -18.69 23.91 -17.36
C ALA A 10 -17.55 23.12 -18.05
N LEU A 11 -17.33 23.37 -19.34
CA LEU A 11 -16.28 22.72 -20.13
C LEU A 11 -14.88 23.16 -19.67
N VAL A 12 -14.68 24.46 -19.50
CA VAL A 12 -13.41 25.04 -19.00
C VAL A 12 -13.13 24.56 -17.59
N PHE A 13 -14.14 24.56 -16.70
CA PHE A 13 -14.00 24.07 -15.33
C PHE A 13 -13.65 22.58 -15.28
N GLY A 14 -14.31 21.74 -16.09
CA GLY A 14 -13.98 20.31 -16.22
C GLY A 14 -12.55 20.09 -16.72
N ALA A 15 -12.12 20.83 -17.75
CA ALA A 15 -10.75 20.77 -18.27
C ALA A 15 -9.71 21.20 -17.23
N LEU A 16 -9.98 22.25 -16.47
CA LEU A 16 -9.13 22.71 -15.36
C LEU A 16 -9.03 21.65 -14.26
N LEU A 17 -10.13 21.01 -13.87
CA LEU A 17 -10.14 19.91 -12.90
C LEU A 17 -9.26 18.74 -13.36
N VAL A 18 -9.33 18.37 -14.64
CA VAL A 18 -8.48 17.32 -15.22
C VAL A 18 -7.01 17.76 -15.22
N ALA A 19 -6.72 18.99 -15.64
CA ALA A 19 -5.36 19.53 -15.65
C ALA A 19 -4.74 19.57 -14.25
N VAL A 20 -5.49 20.05 -13.25
CA VAL A 20 -5.07 20.05 -11.84
C VAL A 20 -4.86 18.61 -11.35
N SER A 21 -5.74 17.67 -11.70
CA SER A 21 -5.57 16.25 -11.36
C SER A 21 -4.27 15.64 -11.91
N LEU A 22 -3.88 16.03 -13.13
CA LEU A 22 -2.61 15.61 -13.73
C LEU A 22 -1.40 16.35 -13.15
N ALA A 23 -1.58 17.60 -12.75
CA ALA A 23 -0.53 18.43 -12.18
C ALA A 23 -0.22 18.10 -10.72
N VAL A 24 -1.20 17.63 -9.93
CA VAL A 24 -1.03 17.24 -8.51
C VAL A 24 0.15 16.26 -8.30
N PRO A 25 0.29 15.14 -9.02
CA PRO A 25 1.45 14.25 -8.85
C PRO A 25 2.79 14.90 -9.25
N TRP A 26 2.79 15.93 -10.09
CA TRP A 26 3.98 16.70 -10.45
C TRP A 26 4.34 17.74 -9.37
N LEU A 27 3.37 18.52 -8.89
CA LEU A 27 3.58 19.59 -7.90
C LEU A 27 3.87 19.07 -6.50
N PHE A 28 3.22 17.97 -6.10
CA PHE A 28 3.43 17.39 -4.78
C PHE A 28 4.48 16.27 -4.78
N GLY A 29 5.04 15.96 -5.96
CA GLY A 29 5.89 14.79 -6.17
C GLY A 29 5.13 13.48 -5.87
N PRO A 30 5.78 12.32 -6.05
CA PRO A 30 5.35 11.14 -5.35
C PRO A 30 5.55 11.44 -3.87
N ARG A 31 4.52 11.96 -3.18
CA ARG A 31 4.41 11.82 -1.73
C ARG A 31 4.30 10.32 -1.51
N THR A 32 5.45 9.66 -1.47
CA THR A 32 5.60 8.24 -1.25
C THR A 32 5.11 8.00 0.15
N VAL A 33 3.80 7.77 0.30
CA VAL A 33 3.14 7.35 1.55
C VAL A 33 3.88 6.15 2.15
N TRP A 34 4.60 5.43 1.28
CA TRP A 34 5.58 4.40 1.52
C TRP A 34 7.02 4.91 1.33
N THR A 35 7.73 5.26 2.40
CA THR A 35 9.15 5.69 2.32
C THR A 35 10.08 4.47 2.28
N GLU A 36 11.34 4.68 1.87
CA GLU A 36 12.35 3.62 1.87
C GLU A 36 12.58 3.05 3.27
N GLU A 37 12.52 3.90 4.30
CA GLU A 37 12.63 3.46 5.70
C GLU A 37 11.47 2.53 6.09
N LYS A 38 10.24 2.81 5.63
CA LYS A 38 9.09 1.92 5.87
C LYS A 38 9.23 0.61 5.11
N ALA A 39 9.80 0.64 3.91
CA ALA A 39 10.11 -0.56 3.14
C ALA A 39 11.12 -1.45 3.89
N GLN A 40 12.20 -0.85 4.40
CA GLN A 40 13.20 -1.55 5.21
C GLN A 40 12.59 -2.12 6.50
N GLN A 41 11.77 -1.35 7.21
CA GLN A 41 11.10 -1.83 8.44
C GLN A 41 10.17 -3.01 8.16
N HIS A 42 9.41 -2.99 7.06
CA HIS A 42 8.58 -4.12 6.67
C HIS A 42 9.41 -5.36 6.30
N ALA A 43 10.51 -5.17 5.57
CA ALA A 43 11.42 -6.26 5.21
C ALA A 43 12.09 -6.89 6.45
N GLN A 44 12.51 -6.07 7.41
CA GLN A 44 13.09 -6.55 8.68
C GLN A 44 12.05 -7.30 9.53
N ALA A 45 10.82 -6.78 9.63
CA ALA A 45 9.74 -7.46 10.35
C ALA A 45 9.38 -8.81 9.70
N ALA A 46 9.33 -8.86 8.36
CA ALA A 46 9.09 -10.10 7.61
C ALA A 46 10.22 -11.12 7.81
N ALA A 47 11.49 -10.67 7.74
CA ALA A 47 12.64 -11.53 7.97
C ALA A 47 12.67 -12.09 9.39
N LYS A 48 12.34 -11.28 10.39
CA LYS A 48 12.26 -11.70 11.80
C LYS A 48 11.13 -12.70 12.03
N LEU A 49 9.95 -12.48 11.45
CA LEU A 49 8.86 -13.45 11.52
C LEU A 49 9.27 -14.77 10.86
N HIS A 50 9.91 -14.70 9.69
CA HIS A 50 10.33 -15.88 8.93
C HIS A 50 11.39 -16.68 9.67
N SER A 51 12.39 -16.03 10.28
CA SER A 51 13.44 -16.72 11.05
C SER A 51 12.87 -17.43 12.27
N LEU A 52 11.94 -16.79 13.00
CA LEU A 52 11.28 -17.39 14.17
C LEU A 52 10.39 -18.56 13.77
N ALA A 53 9.60 -18.41 12.70
CA ALA A 53 8.77 -19.49 12.17
C ALA A 53 9.60 -20.69 11.71
N HIS A 54 10.72 -20.43 11.03
CA HIS A 54 11.64 -21.47 10.57
C HIS A 54 12.26 -22.23 11.77
N ARG A 55 12.75 -21.52 12.79
CA ARG A 55 13.28 -22.13 14.02
C ARG A 55 12.25 -22.97 14.75
N ARG A 56 10.99 -22.50 14.83
CA ARG A 56 9.90 -23.31 15.40
C ARG A 56 9.66 -24.58 14.61
N GLY A 57 9.62 -24.50 13.28
CA GLY A 57 9.46 -25.67 12.41
C GLY A 57 10.56 -26.71 12.62
N HIS A 58 11.82 -26.28 12.76
CA HIS A 58 12.94 -27.18 13.07
C HIS A 58 12.80 -27.82 14.46
N ALA A 59 12.39 -27.05 15.47
CA ALA A 59 12.16 -27.57 16.82
C ALA A 59 11.01 -28.60 16.86
N GLU A 60 9.92 -28.36 16.12
CA GLU A 60 8.79 -29.29 16.01
C GLU A 60 9.16 -30.55 15.22
N ALA A 61 9.88 -30.42 14.10
CA ALA A 61 10.39 -31.55 13.32
C ALA A 61 11.36 -32.42 14.14
N ALA A 62 12.24 -31.81 14.94
CA ALA A 62 13.15 -32.52 15.83
C ALA A 62 12.39 -33.32 16.91
N ARG A 63 11.33 -32.74 17.48
CA ARG A 63 10.44 -33.43 18.44
C ARG A 63 9.71 -34.61 17.81
N GLN A 64 9.19 -34.46 16.58
CA GLN A 64 8.49 -35.54 15.86
C GLN A 64 9.42 -36.68 15.43
N ALA A 65 10.67 -36.36 15.11
CA ALA A 65 11.69 -37.35 14.78
C ALA A 65 12.20 -38.16 16.00
N GLY A 66 11.63 -37.97 17.19
CA GLY A 66 12.03 -38.68 18.41
C GLY A 66 13.43 -38.32 18.92
N LYS A 67 14.06 -37.27 18.38
CA LYS A 67 15.31 -36.73 18.91
C LYS A 67 14.99 -35.86 20.11
N THR A 68 15.14 -36.43 21.31
CA THR A 68 15.32 -35.61 22.52
C THR A 68 16.46 -34.63 22.26
N PRO A 69 16.31 -33.34 22.62
CA PRO A 69 17.39 -32.37 22.44
C PRO A 69 18.54 -32.80 23.37
N ALA A 70 19.54 -33.47 22.80
CA ALA A 70 20.78 -33.74 23.50
C ALA A 70 21.41 -32.37 23.78
N LEU A 71 21.52 -32.01 25.06
CA LEU A 71 22.37 -30.93 25.51
C LEU A 71 23.76 -31.15 24.88
N PRO A 72 24.26 -30.26 24.01
CA PRO A 72 25.56 -30.48 23.40
C PRO A 72 26.65 -30.30 24.46
N PRO A 73 27.57 -31.27 24.62
CA PRO A 73 28.78 -31.04 25.40
C PRO A 73 29.69 -30.14 24.56
N HIS A 74 29.67 -28.85 24.88
CA HIS A 74 30.67 -27.85 24.47
C HIS A 74 31.22 -27.98 23.04
N SER A 75 30.53 -27.40 22.05
CA SER A 75 31.17 -27.20 20.74
C SER A 75 30.65 -25.92 20.08
N HIS A 76 31.53 -24.92 20.07
CA HIS A 76 31.60 -23.75 19.18
C HIS A 76 30.27 -23.13 18.73
N ALA A 77 29.98 -21.97 19.32
CA ALA A 77 28.99 -20.96 18.93
C ALA A 77 28.58 -21.02 17.44
N HIS A 78 27.60 -21.87 17.15
CA HIS A 78 26.70 -21.69 16.01
C HIS A 78 25.46 -20.98 16.55
N HIS A 79 24.93 -20.01 15.81
CA HIS A 79 23.73 -19.22 16.16
C HIS A 79 22.41 -20.04 16.29
N ASP A 80 22.52 -21.35 16.45
CA ASP A 80 21.44 -22.34 16.47
C ASP A 80 21.11 -22.84 17.88
N ASP A 81 21.89 -22.46 18.90
CA ASP A 81 21.67 -22.83 20.33
C ASP A 81 20.75 -21.86 21.09
N GLU A 82 20.00 -20.99 20.40
CA GLU A 82 18.95 -20.22 21.07
C GLU A 82 17.75 -21.12 21.42
N PRO A 83 17.17 -20.98 22.63
CA PRO A 83 15.97 -21.72 22.99
C PRO A 83 14.86 -21.52 21.95
N PRO A 84 14.01 -22.55 21.72
CA PRO A 84 12.94 -22.44 20.73
C PRO A 84 12.09 -21.19 21.02
N PRO A 85 11.72 -20.42 19.97
CA PRO A 85 11.02 -19.17 20.18
C PRO A 85 9.70 -19.41 20.90
N THR A 86 9.43 -18.62 21.93
CA THR A 86 8.19 -18.73 22.70
C THR A 86 7.00 -18.30 21.86
N ASP A 87 5.81 -18.78 22.22
CA ASP A 87 4.56 -18.38 21.56
C ASP A 87 4.38 -16.86 21.59
N ASP A 88 4.80 -16.21 22.68
CA ASP A 88 4.76 -14.75 22.83
C ASP A 88 5.68 -14.02 21.84
N GLN A 89 6.89 -14.54 21.58
CA GLN A 89 7.82 -13.93 20.63
C GLN A 89 7.32 -14.02 19.18
N LEU A 90 6.70 -15.15 18.83
CA LEU A 90 6.04 -15.33 17.53
C LEU A 90 4.80 -14.45 17.39
N ALA A 91 3.99 -14.33 18.44
CA ALA A 91 2.81 -13.47 18.47
C ALA A 91 3.19 -11.99 18.33
N ASP A 92 4.23 -11.54 19.02
CA ASP A 92 4.71 -10.17 18.93
C ASP A 92 5.32 -9.86 17.55
N ALA A 93 6.16 -10.75 17.01
CA ALA A 93 6.70 -10.62 15.65
C ALA A 93 5.59 -10.60 14.59
N ARG A 94 4.53 -11.41 14.77
CA ARG A 94 3.37 -11.41 13.87
C ARG A 94 2.57 -10.13 13.96
N THR A 95 2.37 -9.61 15.17
CA THR A 95 1.69 -8.32 15.40
C THR A 95 2.45 -7.17 14.72
N GLN A 96 3.78 -7.15 14.82
CA GLN A 96 4.63 -6.16 14.15
C GLN A 96 4.56 -6.27 12.62
N PHE A 97 4.56 -7.49 12.09
CA PHE A 97 4.38 -7.74 10.65
C PHE A 97 2.99 -7.29 10.17
N ASP A 98 1.92 -7.64 10.88
CA ASP A 98 0.55 -7.29 10.50
C ASP A 98 0.31 -5.76 10.57
N ARG A 99 0.95 -5.08 11.52
CA ARG A 99 0.94 -3.61 11.58
C ARG A 99 1.57 -2.98 10.33
N THR A 100 2.78 -3.38 9.98
CA THR A 100 3.48 -2.85 8.79
C THR A 100 2.78 -3.22 7.49
N LYS A 101 2.15 -4.41 7.42
CA LYS A 101 1.32 -4.84 6.29
C LYS A 101 0.07 -3.96 6.13
N THR A 102 -0.58 -3.59 7.23
CA THR A 102 -1.75 -2.69 7.20
C THR A 102 -1.35 -1.30 6.70
N GLU A 103 -0.20 -0.78 7.13
CA GLU A 103 0.33 0.50 6.63
C GLU A 103 0.64 0.44 5.14
N LEU A 104 1.20 -0.67 4.64
CA LEU A 104 1.44 -0.89 3.21
C LEU A 104 0.14 -0.90 2.40
N GLN A 105 -0.90 -1.57 2.91
CA GLN A 105 -2.22 -1.59 2.27
C GLN A 105 -2.87 -0.20 2.25
N GLN A 106 -2.77 0.57 3.34
CA GLN A 106 -3.28 1.94 3.38
C GLN A 106 -2.53 2.87 2.43
N ALA A 107 -1.20 2.73 2.34
CA ALA A 107 -0.39 3.47 1.38
C ALA A 107 -0.79 3.18 -0.06
N LYS A 108 -1.03 1.89 -0.38
CA LYS A 108 -1.50 1.44 -1.70
C LYS A 108 -2.91 1.96 -2.02
N ALA A 109 -3.80 2.00 -1.03
CA ALA A 109 -5.19 2.44 -1.21
C ALA A 109 -5.29 3.96 -1.41
N ARG A 110 -4.58 4.77 -0.61
CA ARG A 110 -4.64 6.24 -0.64
C ARG A 110 -4.11 6.85 -1.93
N GLY A 111 -3.01 6.33 -2.48
CA GLY A 111 -2.44 6.86 -3.73
C GLY A 111 -3.34 6.67 -4.95
N ARG A 112 -4.18 5.62 -4.94
CA ARG A 112 -4.98 5.23 -6.10
C ARG A 112 -6.40 5.82 -6.10
N THR A 113 -6.98 6.11 -4.93
CA THR A 113 -8.37 6.58 -4.85
C THR A 113 -8.53 8.06 -5.20
N THR A 114 -7.70 8.95 -4.64
CA THR A 114 -7.91 10.39 -4.80
C THR A 114 -7.71 10.85 -6.25
N ALA A 115 -6.67 10.37 -6.93
CA ALA A 115 -6.41 10.71 -8.32
C ALA A 115 -7.49 10.15 -9.28
N VAL A 116 -7.99 8.94 -9.01
CA VAL A 116 -9.04 8.32 -9.83
C VAL A 116 -10.38 9.04 -9.66
N VAL A 117 -10.75 9.42 -8.43
CA VAL A 117 -11.98 10.17 -8.17
C VAL A 117 -11.95 11.54 -8.84
N LEU A 118 -10.83 12.28 -8.73
CA LEU A 118 -10.71 13.60 -9.35
C LEU A 118 -10.77 13.54 -10.88
N ARG A 119 -10.15 12.51 -11.48
CA ARG A 119 -10.26 12.25 -12.93
C ARG A 119 -11.69 11.91 -13.34
N GLY A 120 -12.39 11.06 -12.58
CA GLY A 120 -13.77 10.69 -12.85
C GLY A 120 -14.71 11.89 -12.84
N VAL A 121 -14.60 12.76 -11.83
CA VAL A 121 -15.39 14.01 -11.73
C VAL A 121 -15.08 14.95 -12.89
N GLY A 122 -13.79 15.15 -13.22
CA GLY A 122 -13.38 16.00 -14.34
C GLY A 122 -13.90 15.51 -15.69
N VAL A 123 -13.85 14.20 -15.96
CA VAL A 123 -14.40 13.60 -17.18
C VAL A 123 -15.92 13.75 -17.25
N LEU A 124 -16.63 13.52 -16.14
CA LEU A 124 -18.08 13.68 -16.08
C LEU A 124 -18.50 15.12 -16.40
N CYS A 125 -17.85 16.11 -15.77
CA CYS A 125 -18.10 17.52 -16.06
C CYS A 125 -17.79 17.89 -17.51
N ALA A 126 -16.69 17.39 -18.08
CA ALA A 126 -16.32 17.65 -19.47
C ALA A 126 -17.33 17.04 -20.46
N LEU A 127 -17.83 15.83 -20.19
CA LEU A 127 -18.85 15.18 -21.02
C LEU A 127 -20.21 15.87 -20.93
N CYS A 128 -20.66 16.26 -19.73
CA CYS A 128 -21.90 17.00 -19.56
C CYS A 128 -21.82 18.39 -20.21
N GLY A 129 -20.71 19.11 -20.05
CA GLY A 129 -20.49 20.42 -20.66
C GLY A 129 -20.36 20.33 -22.19
N GLY A 130 -19.59 19.37 -22.70
CA GLY A 130 -19.40 19.14 -24.14
C GLY A 130 -20.66 18.64 -24.84
N GLY A 131 -21.39 17.70 -24.24
CA GLY A 131 -22.67 17.20 -24.74
C GLY A 131 -23.73 18.30 -24.79
N GLY A 132 -23.84 19.10 -23.73
CA GLY A 132 -24.74 20.27 -23.69
C GLY A 132 -24.37 21.32 -24.75
N TYR A 133 -23.08 21.59 -24.96
CA TYR A 133 -22.62 22.52 -25.98
C TYR A 133 -22.94 22.04 -27.41
N LEU A 134 -22.75 20.76 -27.70
CA LEU A 134 -23.06 20.17 -29.01
C LEU A 134 -24.56 20.14 -29.31
N LEU A 135 -25.39 19.83 -28.31
CA LEU A 135 -26.85 19.90 -28.42
C LEU A 135 -27.32 21.33 -28.69
N LEU A 136 -26.84 22.31 -27.92
CA LEU A 136 -27.18 23.71 -28.16
C LEU A 136 -26.72 24.22 -29.52
N ARG A 137 -25.54 23.78 -29.99
CA ARG A 137 -25.01 24.12 -31.32
C ARG A 137 -25.81 23.50 -32.45
N ARG A 138 -26.45 22.35 -32.24
CA ARG A 138 -27.30 21.69 -33.25
C ARG A 138 -28.69 22.32 -33.38
N THR A 139 -29.15 23.01 -32.33
CA THR A 139 -30.46 23.66 -32.28
C THR A 139 -30.44 25.13 -32.72
N GLN A 140 -29.26 25.71 -32.92
CA GLN A 140 -29.07 27.04 -33.55
C GLN A 140 -28.67 26.87 -35.01
#